data_AF-A0A8C9RSU8-F1
#
_entry.id   AF-A0A8C9RSU8-F1
#
_cell.length_a   1.000
_cell.length_b   1.000
_cell.length_c   1.000
_cell.angle_alpha   90.00
_cell.angle_beta   90.00
_cell.angle_gamma   90.00
#
_symmetry.space_group_name_H-M   'P 1'
#
loop_
_entity.id
_entity.type
_entity.pdbx_description
1 polymer ?
#
loop_
_entity_poly.entity_id
_entity_poly.type
_entity_poly.pdbx_seq_one_letter_code
_entity_poly.pdbx_strand_id
1 'polypeptide(L)'
;MNGIGGRGRFEVFSSNDEAPINKKLPKELLLRIFSYLDVVTLCRCAQVSKAWNILALDGSNWQKIDLFNFQTDIEGRVVENISKRCGGFLRQLSLRGCLSVGDASMKTFAQNCRNIEHLNLNGCTKITDSTCISLSKFCSKLRHLDLTSCVSITNHSLKALSEGCRGLENLNISWCDQITRDGVEALVRGCGGLKALFLRGCTQLDDEALKHLQKHCPELVTINVQSCTQVTDEGLVGLCRGCHKLQTLCISGCSNITDASLTALGLNSPPPSVQQLTGTPVPPLLQNCHELEKMDLEECILLTDNTLLQLSIHCPRLQALSLSHCELITDDGIRHLSGSVCGQERLQVVELDNCPLITDLTLEHLKSCHRLERIELYDCQQVTRAGIKRIRAHLPEIKVHAYFAPVTPPPSVHGGGQRLCRCCIIL
;
A
#
# COMPACT_ATOMS: atom_id res chain seq x y z
N MET A 1 -50.67 -60.23 -7.74
CA MET A 1 -50.08 -60.00 -9.07
C MET A 1 -50.08 -58.51 -9.33
N ASN A 2 -48.86 -57.94 -9.43
CA ASN A 2 -48.39 -56.73 -10.12
C ASN A 2 -49.43 -55.71 -10.62
N GLY A 3 -49.30 -54.39 -10.42
CA GLY A 3 -48.11 -53.62 -10.13
C GLY A 3 -48.36 -52.13 -9.89
N ILE A 4 -47.24 -51.47 -9.65
CA ILE A 4 -46.96 -50.14 -9.10
C ILE A 4 -47.29 -49.00 -10.06
N GLY A 5 -47.64 -47.82 -9.53
CA GLY A 5 -47.67 -46.58 -10.32
C GLY A 5 -48.13 -45.34 -9.55
N GLY A 6 -47.37 -44.94 -8.53
CA GLY A 6 -47.62 -43.74 -7.73
C GLY A 6 -47.56 -42.44 -8.54
N ARG A 7 -48.39 -41.48 -8.13
CA ARG A 7 -48.41 -40.09 -8.59
C ARG A 7 -47.03 -39.45 -8.41
N GLY A 8 -46.27 -39.32 -9.48
CA GLY A 8 -45.09 -38.47 -9.59
C GLY A 8 -45.45 -37.19 -10.36
N ARG A 9 -45.56 -36.08 -9.65
CA ARG A 9 -45.73 -34.74 -10.20
C ARG A 9 -44.38 -34.29 -10.77
N PHE A 10 -44.09 -34.65 -12.02
CA PHE A 10 -42.98 -34.08 -12.79
C PHE A 10 -43.57 -33.46 -14.05
N GLU A 11 -43.96 -32.19 -13.94
CA GLU A 11 -44.09 -31.34 -15.13
C GLU A 11 -42.69 -31.12 -15.69
N VAL A 12 -42.39 -31.95 -16.69
CA VAL A 12 -41.71 -31.62 -17.94
C VAL A 12 -40.91 -30.32 -17.87
N PHE A 13 -39.61 -30.43 -17.56
CA PHE A 13 -38.62 -29.52 -18.12
C PHE A 13 -38.82 -29.54 -19.64
N SER A 14 -39.50 -28.54 -20.20
CA SER A 14 -39.55 -28.41 -21.66
C SER A 14 -38.13 -28.09 -22.11
N SER A 15 -37.52 -29.07 -22.75
CA SER A 15 -36.22 -28.98 -23.41
C SER A 15 -36.20 -27.81 -24.37
N ASN A 16 -35.61 -26.69 -23.94
CA ASN A 16 -35.13 -25.66 -24.83
C ASN A 16 -33.65 -25.42 -24.50
N ASP A 17 -32.89 -26.52 -24.41
CA ASP A 17 -31.48 -26.48 -24.01
C ASP A 17 -30.60 -25.71 -24.99
N GLU A 18 -31.08 -25.44 -26.20
CA GLU A 18 -30.44 -24.58 -27.20
C GLU A 18 -30.95 -23.12 -27.21
N ALA A 19 -31.87 -22.75 -26.31
CA ALA A 19 -32.36 -21.36 -26.28
C ALA A 19 -31.20 -20.39 -25.97
N PRO A 20 -31.04 -19.30 -26.73
CA PRO A 20 -29.97 -18.33 -26.48
C PRO A 20 -30.08 -17.78 -25.07
N ILE A 21 -28.94 -17.55 -24.42
CA ILE A 21 -28.82 -17.20 -22.99
C ILE A 21 -29.76 -16.06 -22.57
N ASN A 22 -30.06 -15.12 -23.48
CA ASN A 22 -31.00 -14.00 -23.29
C ASN A 22 -32.45 -14.40 -23.01
N LYS A 23 -32.84 -15.64 -23.34
CA LYS A 23 -34.17 -16.20 -23.07
C LYS A 23 -34.19 -17.08 -21.82
N LYS A 24 -33.02 -17.48 -21.31
CA LYS A 24 -32.88 -18.35 -20.15
C LYS A 24 -32.57 -17.59 -18.86
N LEU A 25 -31.84 -16.48 -18.95
CA LEU A 25 -31.44 -15.68 -17.81
C LEU A 25 -32.18 -14.33 -17.77
N PRO A 26 -32.65 -13.88 -16.59
CA PRO A 26 -33.20 -12.55 -16.42
C PRO A 26 -32.12 -11.47 -16.54
N LYS A 27 -32.54 -10.22 -16.81
CA LYS A 27 -31.63 -9.08 -17.05
C LYS A 27 -30.61 -8.90 -15.92
N GLU A 28 -31.03 -9.08 -14.69
CA GLU A 28 -30.22 -8.87 -13.48
C GLU A 28 -29.04 -9.84 -13.42
N LEU A 29 -29.25 -11.10 -13.80
CA LEU A 29 -28.18 -12.10 -13.85
C LEU A 29 -27.23 -11.85 -15.03
N LEU A 30 -27.74 -11.39 -16.18
CA LEU A 30 -26.89 -11.00 -17.31
C LEU A 30 -26.02 -9.78 -16.99
N LEU A 31 -26.57 -8.77 -16.31
CA LEU A 31 -25.79 -7.63 -15.82
C LEU A 31 -24.77 -8.07 -14.77
N ARG A 32 -25.12 -9.02 -13.90
CA ARG A 32 -24.17 -9.59 -12.95
C ARG A 32 -23.01 -10.29 -13.67
N ILE A 33 -23.28 -11.05 -14.74
CA ILE A 33 -22.23 -11.64 -15.58
C ILE A 33 -21.36 -10.55 -16.22
N PHE A 34 -21.98 -9.53 -16.82
CA PHE A 34 -21.27 -8.45 -17.49
C PHE A 34 -20.43 -7.61 -16.53
N SER A 35 -20.80 -7.52 -15.25
CA SER A 35 -20.03 -6.82 -14.23
C SER A 35 -18.65 -7.45 -13.93
N TYR A 36 -18.41 -8.69 -14.39
CA TYR A 36 -17.09 -9.34 -14.32
C TYR A 36 -16.24 -9.16 -15.58
N LEU A 37 -16.77 -8.55 -16.64
CA LEU A 37 -16.07 -8.37 -17.90
C LEU A 37 -15.28 -7.06 -17.89
N ASP A 38 -14.10 -7.08 -18.53
CA ASP A 38 -13.32 -5.87 -18.75
C ASP A 38 -13.96 -4.96 -19.81
N VAL A 39 -13.47 -3.72 -19.89
CA VAL A 39 -13.97 -2.69 -20.81
C VAL A 39 -13.92 -3.12 -22.28
N VAL A 40 -12.86 -3.79 -22.71
CA VAL A 40 -12.72 -4.26 -24.11
C VAL A 40 -13.74 -5.35 -24.39
N THR A 41 -13.88 -6.29 -23.47
CA THR A 41 -14.80 -7.40 -23.58
C THR A 41 -16.25 -6.91 -23.56
N LEU A 42 -16.59 -5.92 -22.73
CA LEU A 42 -17.89 -5.24 -22.76
C LEU A 42 -18.16 -4.57 -24.11
N CYS A 43 -17.16 -3.86 -24.67
CA CYS A 43 -17.27 -3.27 -26.00
C CYS A 43 -17.50 -4.31 -27.10
N ARG A 44 -16.91 -5.51 -26.98
CA ARG A 44 -17.17 -6.64 -27.89
C ARG A 44 -18.57 -7.21 -27.68
N CYS A 45 -19.00 -7.41 -26.44
CA CYS A 45 -20.36 -7.84 -26.11
C CYS A 45 -21.40 -6.89 -26.70
N ALA A 46 -21.14 -5.59 -26.68
CA ALA A 46 -22.03 -4.58 -27.25
C ALA A 46 -22.26 -4.74 -28.76
N GLN A 47 -21.38 -5.48 -29.47
CA GLN A 47 -21.47 -5.73 -30.91
C GLN A 47 -22.18 -7.05 -31.25
N VAL A 48 -22.50 -7.89 -30.26
CA VAL A 48 -23.08 -9.23 -30.49
C VAL A 48 -24.54 -9.18 -30.92
N SER A 49 -25.36 -8.35 -30.26
CA SER A 49 -26.79 -8.21 -30.58
C SER A 49 -27.37 -6.92 -30.02
N LYS A 50 -28.57 -6.51 -30.45
CA LYS A 50 -29.27 -5.34 -29.88
C LYS A 50 -29.51 -5.47 -28.37
N ALA A 51 -29.86 -6.67 -27.90
CA ALA A 51 -30.06 -6.92 -26.46
C ALA A 51 -28.74 -6.82 -25.69
N TRP A 52 -27.67 -7.43 -26.21
CA TRP A 52 -26.34 -7.33 -25.59
C TRP A 52 -25.76 -5.94 -25.65
N ASN A 53 -26.07 -5.15 -26.68
CA ASN A 53 -25.71 -3.75 -26.77
C ASN A 53 -26.28 -2.95 -25.60
N ILE A 54 -27.58 -3.09 -25.34
CA ILE A 54 -28.24 -2.41 -24.21
C ILE A 54 -27.63 -2.87 -22.88
N LEU A 55 -27.42 -4.18 -22.70
CA LEU A 55 -26.87 -4.73 -21.46
C LEU A 55 -25.41 -4.32 -21.24
N ALA A 56 -24.55 -4.48 -22.25
CA ALA A 56 -23.13 -4.16 -22.15
C ALA A 56 -22.90 -2.68 -21.87
N LEU A 57 -23.78 -1.82 -22.40
CA LEU A 57 -23.70 -0.38 -22.22
C LEU A 57 -24.53 0.15 -21.03
N ASP A 58 -25.12 -0.73 -20.22
CA ASP A 58 -25.80 -0.35 -18.98
C ASP A 58 -24.78 0.22 -17.98
N GLY A 59 -25.09 1.39 -17.41
CA GLY A 59 -24.18 2.13 -16.54
C GLY A 59 -23.67 1.34 -15.33
N SER A 60 -24.41 0.32 -14.88
CA SER A 60 -23.96 -0.56 -13.79
C SER A 60 -22.68 -1.32 -14.11
N ASN A 61 -22.41 -1.60 -15.39
CA ASN A 61 -21.20 -2.31 -15.83
C ASN A 61 -19.98 -1.38 -15.93
N TRP A 62 -20.20 -0.06 -15.86
CA TRP A 62 -19.16 0.96 -16.02
C TRP A 62 -18.88 1.70 -14.71
N GLN A 63 -19.17 1.08 -13.57
CA GLN A 63 -18.86 1.67 -12.26
C GLN A 63 -17.37 1.75 -11.98
N LYS A 64 -16.59 0.83 -12.57
CA LYS A 64 -15.14 0.74 -12.40
C LYS A 64 -14.49 0.62 -13.77
N ILE A 65 -13.58 1.54 -14.08
CA ILE A 65 -12.86 1.57 -15.35
C ILE A 65 -11.36 1.68 -15.04
N ASP A 66 -10.58 0.77 -15.61
CA ASP A 66 -9.12 0.84 -15.59
C ASP A 66 -8.58 0.85 -17.02
N LEU A 67 -7.83 1.91 -17.35
CA LEU A 67 -7.28 2.14 -18.68
C LEU A 67 -5.76 1.94 -18.76
N PHE A 68 -5.15 1.30 -17.76
CA PHE A 68 -3.70 1.09 -17.71
C PHE A 68 -3.12 0.50 -19.02
N ASN A 69 -3.78 -0.51 -19.60
CA ASN A 69 -3.34 -1.14 -20.85
C ASN A 69 -3.43 -0.24 -22.10
N PHE A 70 -4.05 0.94 -21.99
CA PHE A 70 -4.28 1.88 -23.08
C PHE A 70 -3.57 3.21 -22.86
N GLN A 71 -2.66 3.31 -21.89
CA GLN A 71 -2.05 4.57 -21.45
C GLN A 71 -1.45 5.44 -22.58
N THR A 72 -0.94 4.83 -23.66
CA THR A 72 -0.42 5.53 -24.84
C THR A 72 -1.51 6.08 -25.76
N ASP A 73 -2.69 5.45 -25.74
CA ASP A 73 -3.81 5.72 -26.63
C ASP A 73 -4.88 6.60 -25.98
N ILE A 74 -4.86 6.72 -24.64
CA ILE A 74 -5.81 7.57 -23.91
C ILE A 74 -5.43 9.04 -24.04
N GLU A 75 -6.16 9.72 -24.92
CA GLU A 75 -6.20 11.17 -25.01
C GLU A 75 -7.36 11.75 -24.19
N GLY A 76 -7.31 13.07 -23.94
CA GLY A 76 -8.36 13.78 -23.19
C GLY A 76 -9.78 13.56 -23.72
N ARG A 77 -9.96 13.43 -25.04
CA ARG A 77 -11.27 13.17 -25.67
C ARG A 77 -11.88 11.84 -25.23
N VAL A 78 -11.06 10.82 -24.98
CA VAL A 78 -11.54 9.50 -24.52
C VAL A 78 -12.09 9.64 -23.10
N VAL A 79 -11.38 10.33 -22.22
CA VAL A 79 -11.83 10.64 -20.85
C VAL A 79 -13.15 11.42 -20.87
N GLU A 80 -13.28 12.42 -21.75
CA GLU A 80 -14.52 13.17 -21.91
C GLU A 80 -15.69 12.29 -22.36
N ASN A 81 -15.47 11.40 -23.34
CA ASN A 81 -16.49 10.48 -23.84
C ASN A 81 -16.93 9.49 -22.75
N ILE A 82 -15.99 8.93 -22.00
CA ILE A 82 -16.26 8.07 -20.85
C ILE A 82 -17.10 8.83 -19.82
N SER A 83 -16.74 10.09 -19.52
CA SER A 83 -17.47 10.90 -18.55
C SER A 83 -18.92 11.16 -18.96
N LYS A 84 -19.17 11.44 -20.24
CA LYS A 84 -20.53 11.66 -20.77
C LYS A 84 -21.33 10.37 -20.79
N ARG A 85 -20.68 9.23 -21.08
CA ARG A 85 -21.32 7.92 -21.18
C ARG A 85 -21.69 7.34 -19.82
N CYS A 86 -20.74 7.36 -18.89
CA CYS A 86 -20.89 6.74 -17.58
C CYS A 86 -21.56 7.68 -16.58
N GLY A 87 -21.24 8.98 -16.67
CA GLY A 87 -21.84 10.04 -15.86
C GLY A 87 -21.87 9.69 -14.37
N GLY A 88 -23.07 9.72 -13.79
CA GLY A 88 -23.31 9.47 -12.38
C GLY A 88 -23.12 8.02 -11.90
N PHE A 89 -22.90 7.05 -12.78
CA PHE A 89 -22.66 5.67 -12.36
C PHE A 89 -21.19 5.38 -12.05
N LEU A 90 -20.27 6.17 -12.61
CA LEU A 90 -18.85 5.94 -12.42
C LEU A 90 -18.44 6.20 -10.97
N ARG A 91 -17.85 5.19 -10.33
CA ARG A 91 -17.36 5.22 -8.94
C ARG A 91 -15.85 5.13 -8.86
N GLN A 92 -15.23 4.42 -9.79
CA GLN A 92 -13.78 4.21 -9.81
C GLN A 92 -13.24 4.41 -11.22
N LEU A 93 -12.22 5.24 -11.37
CA LEU A 93 -11.50 5.44 -12.63
C LEU A 93 -9.99 5.40 -12.37
N SER A 94 -9.29 4.58 -13.14
CA SER A 94 -7.83 4.58 -13.21
C SER A 94 -7.38 5.05 -14.59
N LEU A 95 -6.61 6.15 -14.59
CA LEU A 95 -5.89 6.74 -15.72
C LEU A 95 -4.37 6.67 -15.50
N ARG A 96 -3.91 5.68 -14.71
CA ARG A 96 -2.49 5.51 -14.42
C ARG A 96 -1.67 5.47 -15.71
N GLY A 97 -0.59 6.25 -15.76
CA GLY A 97 0.34 6.34 -16.88
C GLY A 97 -0.19 7.11 -18.10
N CYS A 98 -1.42 7.64 -18.08
CA CYS A 98 -2.00 8.34 -19.22
C CYS A 98 -1.44 9.77 -19.37
N LEU A 99 -0.21 9.89 -19.90
CA LEU A 99 0.56 11.15 -20.01
C LEU A 99 -0.12 12.27 -20.82
N SER A 100 -1.08 11.90 -21.69
CA SER A 100 -1.81 12.85 -22.54
C SER A 100 -3.02 13.48 -21.87
N VAL A 101 -3.46 12.97 -20.72
CA VAL A 101 -4.60 13.50 -19.95
C VAL A 101 -4.19 14.81 -19.27
N GLY A 102 -4.96 15.86 -19.49
CA GLY A 102 -4.73 17.18 -18.90
C GLY A 102 -5.99 17.80 -18.27
N ASP A 103 -5.84 19.02 -17.77
CA ASP A 103 -6.86 19.68 -16.96
C ASP A 103 -8.20 19.88 -17.68
N ALA A 104 -8.20 20.14 -19.00
CA ALA A 104 -9.42 20.35 -19.76
C ALA A 104 -10.33 19.11 -19.74
N SER A 105 -9.78 17.94 -20.06
CA SER A 105 -10.50 16.67 -20.00
C SER A 105 -10.93 16.31 -18.58
N MET A 106 -10.07 16.58 -17.60
CA MET A 106 -10.38 16.30 -16.19
C MET A 106 -11.45 17.22 -15.62
N LYS A 107 -11.54 18.46 -16.09
CA LYS A 107 -12.62 19.39 -15.75
C LYS A 107 -13.96 18.89 -16.28
N THR A 108 -14.03 18.48 -17.54
CA THR A 108 -15.25 17.88 -18.12
C THR A 108 -15.63 16.59 -17.39
N PHE A 109 -14.63 15.76 -17.08
CA PHE A 109 -14.83 14.57 -16.27
C PHE A 109 -15.46 14.88 -14.91
N ALA A 110 -14.87 15.79 -14.14
CA ALA A 110 -15.36 16.15 -12.81
C ALA A 110 -16.81 16.67 -12.84
N GLN A 111 -17.17 17.44 -13.87
CA GLN A 111 -18.52 17.98 -14.04
C GLN A 111 -19.59 16.90 -14.26
N ASN A 112 -19.24 15.82 -14.97
CA ASN A 112 -20.15 14.75 -15.37
C ASN A 112 -20.18 13.58 -14.36
N CYS A 113 -19.04 13.28 -13.73
CA CYS A 113 -18.84 12.13 -12.85
C CYS A 113 -18.83 12.50 -11.36
N ARG A 114 -19.85 13.22 -10.89
CA ARG A 114 -19.95 13.76 -9.52
C ARG A 114 -20.02 12.71 -8.40
N ASN A 115 -20.26 11.45 -8.77
CA ASN A 115 -20.37 10.31 -7.86
C ASN A 115 -19.09 9.50 -7.73
N ILE A 116 -17.99 9.97 -8.33
CA ILE A 116 -16.68 9.32 -8.25
C ILE A 116 -16.21 9.24 -6.79
N GLU A 117 -15.72 8.06 -6.43
CA GLU A 117 -15.22 7.74 -5.08
C GLU A 117 -13.73 7.40 -5.11
N HIS A 118 -13.23 6.82 -6.21
CA HIS A 118 -11.83 6.47 -6.40
C HIS A 118 -11.32 7.00 -7.73
N LEU A 119 -10.24 7.77 -7.69
CA LEU A 119 -9.61 8.32 -8.88
C LEU A 119 -8.11 8.10 -8.82
N ASN A 120 -7.56 7.40 -9.81
CA ASN A 120 -6.12 7.21 -9.96
C ASN A 120 -5.62 7.98 -11.19
N LEU A 121 -4.75 8.96 -10.93
CA LEU A 121 -4.10 9.82 -11.92
C LEU A 121 -2.58 9.68 -11.87
N ASN A 122 -2.08 8.60 -11.28
CA ASN A 122 -0.65 8.32 -11.15
C ASN A 122 0.06 8.48 -12.51
N GLY A 123 1.09 9.32 -12.55
CA GLY A 123 1.88 9.58 -13.74
C GLY A 123 1.19 10.45 -14.79
N CYS A 124 0.04 11.07 -14.52
CA CYS A 124 -0.59 12.03 -15.44
C CYS A 124 0.12 13.40 -15.35
N THR A 125 1.29 13.52 -15.96
CA THR A 125 2.21 14.67 -15.79
C THR A 125 1.70 16.01 -16.31
N LYS A 126 0.65 16.04 -17.14
CA LYS A 126 0.02 17.29 -17.64
C LYS A 126 -1.09 17.83 -16.73
N ILE A 127 -1.35 17.20 -15.60
CA ILE A 127 -2.34 17.63 -14.63
C ILE A 127 -1.73 18.68 -13.69
N THR A 128 -2.47 19.76 -13.44
CA THR A 128 -2.09 20.85 -12.53
C THR A 128 -3.13 21.04 -11.42
N ASP A 129 -2.91 22.05 -10.58
CA ASP A 129 -3.88 22.48 -9.55
C ASP A 129 -5.29 22.71 -10.10
N SER A 130 -5.44 23.05 -11.38
CA SER A 130 -6.73 23.24 -12.05
C SER A 130 -7.62 22.00 -12.00
N THR A 131 -7.02 20.80 -12.07
CA THR A 131 -7.77 19.54 -11.92
C THR A 131 -8.26 19.38 -10.49
N CYS A 132 -7.42 19.59 -9.48
CA CYS A 132 -7.82 19.50 -8.07
C CYS A 132 -8.90 20.52 -7.70
N ILE A 133 -8.83 21.74 -8.24
CA ILE A 133 -9.89 22.76 -8.11
C ILE A 133 -11.20 22.26 -8.73
N SER A 134 -11.13 21.60 -9.89
CA SER A 134 -12.31 21.02 -10.54
C SER A 134 -12.89 19.85 -9.74
N LEU A 135 -12.04 18.96 -9.22
CA LEU A 135 -12.46 17.85 -8.36
C LEU A 135 -13.12 18.37 -7.08
N SER A 136 -12.51 19.35 -6.41
CA SER A 136 -13.05 20.02 -5.23
C SER A 136 -14.46 20.57 -5.48
N LYS A 137 -14.69 21.19 -6.64
CA LYS A 137 -15.99 21.80 -6.97
C LYS A 137 -17.10 20.79 -7.25
N PHE A 138 -16.79 19.64 -7.83
CA PHE A 138 -17.82 18.74 -8.39
C PHE A 138 -17.85 17.33 -7.80
N CYS A 139 -16.77 16.87 -7.16
CA CYS A 139 -16.55 15.48 -6.75
C CYS A 139 -16.47 15.32 -5.22
N SER A 140 -17.46 15.83 -4.48
CA SER A 140 -17.45 15.81 -3.01
C SER A 140 -17.56 14.41 -2.37
N LYS A 141 -17.83 13.37 -3.17
CA LYS A 141 -17.87 11.96 -2.74
C LYS A 141 -16.51 11.24 -2.86
N LEU A 142 -15.47 11.95 -3.30
CA LEU A 142 -14.15 11.37 -3.47
C LEU A 142 -13.59 10.89 -2.12
N ARG A 143 -13.21 9.62 -2.07
CA ARG A 143 -12.63 8.94 -0.89
C ARG A 143 -11.18 8.54 -1.13
N HIS A 144 -10.82 8.22 -2.36
CA HIS A 144 -9.48 7.78 -2.72
C HIS A 144 -8.97 8.57 -3.92
N LEU A 145 -7.82 9.21 -3.76
CA LEU A 145 -7.16 9.96 -4.81
C LEU A 145 -5.68 9.59 -4.88
N ASP A 146 -5.22 9.18 -6.04
CA ASP A 146 -3.82 8.92 -6.33
C ASP A 146 -3.31 9.93 -7.37
N LEU A 147 -2.38 10.79 -6.94
CA LEU A 147 -1.68 11.82 -7.71
C LEU A 147 -0.18 11.54 -7.76
N THR A 148 0.24 10.28 -7.56
CA THR A 148 1.66 9.91 -7.60
C THR A 148 2.33 10.43 -8.88
N SER A 149 3.49 11.07 -8.76
CA SER A 149 4.27 11.62 -9.89
C SER A 149 3.51 12.65 -10.75
N CYS A 150 2.47 13.31 -10.20
CA CYS A 150 1.87 14.50 -10.79
C CYS A 150 2.67 15.75 -10.41
N VAL A 151 3.86 15.90 -11.01
CA VAL A 151 4.89 16.88 -10.60
C VAL A 151 4.47 18.35 -10.62
N SER A 152 3.39 18.70 -11.32
CA SER A 152 2.85 20.08 -11.39
C SER A 152 1.78 20.40 -10.33
N ILE A 153 1.56 19.50 -9.37
CA ILE A 153 0.67 19.69 -8.23
C ILE A 153 1.40 20.46 -7.12
N THR A 154 0.75 21.50 -6.58
CA THR A 154 1.29 22.36 -5.52
C THR A 154 0.39 22.37 -4.29
N ASN A 155 0.79 23.13 -3.26
CA ASN A 155 -0.03 23.38 -2.06
C ASN A 155 -1.45 23.88 -2.38
N HIS A 156 -1.66 24.55 -3.52
CA HIS A 156 -2.99 25.01 -3.95
C HIS A 156 -3.94 23.85 -4.22
N SER A 157 -3.46 22.73 -4.78
CA SER A 157 -4.26 21.51 -4.93
C SER A 157 -4.73 20.99 -3.60
N LEU A 158 -3.82 20.88 -2.62
CA LEU A 158 -4.13 20.34 -1.30
C LEU A 158 -5.15 21.22 -0.56
N LYS A 159 -5.00 22.54 -0.66
CA LYS A 159 -6.00 23.50 -0.18
C LYS A 159 -7.35 23.29 -0.86
N ALA A 160 -7.41 23.21 -2.18
CA ALA A 160 -8.66 23.00 -2.90
C ALA A 160 -9.34 21.70 -2.48
N LEU A 161 -8.58 20.59 -2.39
CA LEU A 161 -9.10 19.29 -1.95
C LEU A 161 -9.65 19.36 -0.51
N SER A 162 -8.97 20.08 0.39
CA SER A 162 -9.44 20.28 1.77
C SER A 162 -10.82 20.96 1.85
N GLU A 163 -11.13 21.85 0.90
CA GLU A 163 -12.36 22.63 0.91
C GLU A 163 -13.56 21.83 0.38
N GLY A 164 -13.36 21.04 -0.68
CA GLY A 164 -14.44 20.37 -1.43
C GLY A 164 -14.51 18.84 -1.28
N CYS A 165 -13.40 18.17 -0.94
CA CYS A 165 -13.28 16.72 -0.82
C CYS A 165 -13.08 16.29 0.64
N ARG A 166 -13.92 16.78 1.57
CA ARG A 166 -13.79 16.54 3.02
C ARG A 166 -13.95 15.07 3.44
N GLY A 167 -14.55 14.24 2.59
CA GLY A 167 -14.71 12.80 2.80
C GLY A 167 -13.51 11.96 2.34
N LEU A 168 -12.37 12.58 2.01
CA LEU A 168 -11.19 11.88 1.55
C LEU A 168 -10.62 10.99 2.66
N GLU A 169 -10.48 9.70 2.36
CA GLU A 169 -9.96 8.68 3.27
C GLU A 169 -8.51 8.32 2.90
N ASN A 170 -8.19 8.23 1.61
CA ASN A 170 -6.85 7.90 1.14
C ASN A 170 -6.35 8.93 0.11
N LEU A 171 -5.17 9.48 0.37
CA LEU A 171 -4.46 10.35 -0.57
C LEU A 171 -3.05 9.85 -0.80
N ASN A 172 -2.68 9.71 -2.07
CA ASN A 172 -1.29 9.50 -2.47
C ASN A 172 -0.81 10.67 -3.31
N ILE A 173 0.21 11.38 -2.82
CA ILE A 173 0.89 12.49 -3.48
C ILE A 173 2.40 12.25 -3.51
N SER A 174 2.80 10.98 -3.63
CA SER A 174 4.21 10.59 -3.72
C SER A 174 4.87 11.22 -4.95
N TRP A 175 6.10 11.70 -4.82
CA TRP A 175 6.88 12.38 -5.86
C TRP A 175 6.21 13.66 -6.38
N CYS A 176 5.43 14.33 -5.52
CA CYS A 176 4.93 15.69 -5.75
C CYS A 176 5.82 16.69 -5.02
N ASP A 177 7.03 16.90 -5.54
CA ASP A 177 8.12 17.59 -4.82
C ASP A 177 7.83 19.06 -4.48
N GLN A 178 6.80 19.67 -5.07
CA GLN A 178 6.38 21.04 -4.77
C GLN A 178 5.45 21.16 -3.55
N ILE A 179 5.11 20.04 -2.91
CA ILE A 179 4.32 20.03 -1.68
C ILE A 179 5.22 20.32 -0.48
N THR A 180 4.78 21.27 0.35
CA THR A 180 5.44 21.62 1.61
C THR A 180 4.49 21.39 2.80
N ARG A 181 5.00 21.62 4.02
CA ARG A 181 4.21 21.57 5.25
C ARG A 181 2.92 22.39 5.20
N ASP A 182 2.91 23.53 4.49
CA ASP A 182 1.74 24.42 4.41
C ASP A 182 0.60 23.77 3.60
N GLY A 183 0.95 23.00 2.56
CA GLY A 183 0.00 22.21 1.80
C GLY A 183 -0.59 21.07 2.63
N VAL A 184 0.27 20.36 3.38
CA VAL A 184 -0.17 19.30 4.31
C VAL A 184 -1.08 19.87 5.39
N GLU A 185 -0.72 21.01 5.98
CA GLU A 185 -1.56 21.71 6.97
C GLU A 185 -2.95 22.05 6.39
N ALA A 186 -2.99 22.64 5.19
CA ALA A 186 -4.24 22.99 4.54
C ALA A 186 -5.11 21.74 4.30
N LEU A 187 -4.52 20.65 3.80
CA LEU A 187 -5.20 19.38 3.57
C LEU A 187 -5.87 18.85 4.85
N VAL A 188 -5.08 18.67 5.91
CA VAL A 188 -5.53 17.94 7.11
C VAL A 188 -6.55 18.73 7.92
N ARG A 189 -6.56 20.07 7.81
CA ARG A 189 -7.59 20.93 8.41
C ARG A 189 -8.99 20.68 7.82
N GLY A 190 -9.08 20.29 6.54
CA GLY A 190 -10.35 19.97 5.87
C GLY A 190 -10.68 18.47 5.83
N CYS A 191 -9.66 17.63 5.68
CA CYS A 191 -9.77 16.17 5.51
C CYS A 191 -9.36 15.41 6.78
N GLY A 192 -9.99 15.71 7.93
CA GLY A 192 -9.65 15.05 9.21
C GLY A 192 -9.98 13.55 9.28
N GLY A 193 -10.74 13.03 8.31
CA GLY A 193 -11.09 11.60 8.19
C GLY A 193 -10.08 10.76 7.40
N LEU A 194 -8.90 11.31 7.10
CA LEU A 194 -7.83 10.59 6.40
C LEU A 194 -7.38 9.36 7.20
N LYS A 195 -7.36 8.22 6.50
CA LYS A 195 -6.91 6.91 6.97
C LYS A 195 -5.56 6.51 6.36
N ALA A 196 -5.30 6.89 5.11
CA ALA A 196 -4.02 6.61 4.47
C ALA A 196 -3.45 7.85 3.77
N LEU A 197 -2.20 8.19 4.07
CA LEU A 197 -1.49 9.30 3.45
C LEU A 197 -0.10 8.85 2.99
N PHE A 198 0.16 8.97 1.68
CA PHE A 198 1.43 8.61 1.07
C PHE A 198 2.12 9.87 0.53
N LEU A 199 3.30 10.15 1.07
CA LEU A 199 4.12 11.34 0.88
C LEU A 199 5.54 10.97 0.43
N ARG A 200 5.73 9.76 -0.11
CA ARG A 200 7.06 9.28 -0.53
C ARG A 200 7.71 10.28 -1.48
N GLY A 201 8.97 10.61 -1.24
CA GLY A 201 9.76 11.48 -2.10
C GLY A 201 9.40 12.97 -1.99
N CYS A 202 8.47 13.36 -1.12
CA CYS A 202 8.19 14.78 -0.85
C CYS A 202 9.30 15.38 0.05
N THR A 203 10.48 15.58 -0.53
CA THR A 203 11.73 15.96 0.18
C THR A 203 11.69 17.30 0.93
N GLN A 204 10.69 18.15 0.65
CA GLN A 204 10.48 19.43 1.34
C GLN A 204 9.71 19.31 2.68
N LEU A 205 9.26 18.11 3.05
CA LEU A 205 8.51 17.88 4.29
C LEU A 205 9.43 17.73 5.50
N ASP A 206 9.11 18.46 6.56
CA ASP A 206 9.79 18.50 7.84
C ASP A 206 8.87 18.01 9.00
N ASP A 207 9.36 18.10 10.22
CA ASP A 207 8.63 17.68 11.43
C ASP A 207 7.32 18.46 11.65
N GLU A 208 7.22 19.70 11.17
CA GLU A 208 5.99 20.49 11.29
C GLU A 208 4.85 19.87 10.49
N ALA A 209 5.13 19.31 9.31
CA ALA A 209 4.14 18.55 8.54
C ALA A 209 3.55 17.38 9.36
N LEU A 210 4.39 16.64 10.10
CA LEU A 210 3.95 15.55 10.96
C LEU A 210 3.18 16.04 12.20
N LYS A 211 3.56 17.19 12.78
CA LYS A 211 2.80 17.83 13.86
C LYS A 211 1.40 18.27 13.42
N HIS A 212 1.21 18.65 12.16
CA HIS A 212 -0.13 18.93 11.64
C HIS A 212 -0.98 17.66 11.56
N LEU A 213 -0.41 16.53 11.13
CA LEU A 213 -1.09 15.23 11.11
C LEU A 213 -1.49 14.79 12.52
N GLN A 214 -0.58 14.91 13.49
CA GLN A 214 -0.85 14.64 14.91
C GLN A 214 -2.11 15.38 15.40
N LYS A 215 -2.28 16.66 15.02
CA LYS A 215 -3.37 17.51 15.51
C LYS A 215 -4.72 17.23 14.85
N HIS A 216 -4.71 16.77 13.60
CA HIS A 216 -5.91 16.80 12.75
C HIS A 216 -6.33 15.43 12.19
N CYS A 217 -5.50 14.39 12.28
CA CYS A 217 -5.75 13.07 11.68
C CYS A 217 -5.66 11.91 12.70
N PRO A 218 -6.56 11.85 13.72
CA PRO A 218 -6.56 10.75 14.70
C PRO A 218 -6.97 9.40 14.10
N GLU A 219 -7.63 9.41 12.94
CA GLU A 219 -8.09 8.21 12.21
C GLU A 219 -7.03 7.62 11.26
N LEU A 220 -5.81 8.17 11.27
CA LEU A 220 -4.74 7.73 10.37
C LEU A 220 -4.28 6.31 10.73
N VAL A 221 -4.34 5.42 9.74
CA VAL A 221 -3.97 3.99 9.82
C VAL A 221 -2.68 3.71 9.08
N THR A 222 -2.45 4.40 7.96
CA THR A 222 -1.26 4.20 7.12
C THR A 222 -0.61 5.53 6.80
N ILE A 223 0.70 5.61 7.02
CA ILE A 223 1.51 6.73 6.58
C ILE A 223 2.78 6.23 5.89
N ASN A 224 3.13 6.87 4.79
CA ASN A 224 4.40 6.67 4.12
C ASN A 224 5.06 8.03 3.90
N VAL A 225 6.23 8.24 4.52
CA VAL A 225 7.09 9.42 4.37
C VAL A 225 8.49 9.01 3.92
N GLN A 226 8.58 7.92 3.13
CA GLN A 226 9.84 7.44 2.57
C GLN A 226 10.57 8.57 1.84
N SER A 227 11.87 8.68 2.07
CA SER A 227 12.76 9.70 1.49
C SER A 227 12.36 11.15 1.83
N CYS A 228 11.59 11.39 2.90
CA CYS A 228 11.40 12.71 3.49
C CYS A 228 12.57 13.03 4.44
N THR A 229 13.74 13.33 3.87
CA THR A 229 15.02 13.41 4.59
C THR A 229 15.09 14.49 5.68
N GLN A 230 14.17 15.45 5.70
CA GLN A 230 14.10 16.51 6.74
C GLN A 230 13.25 16.10 7.95
N VAL A 231 12.61 14.93 7.92
CA VAL A 231 11.89 14.38 9.07
C VAL A 231 12.90 13.81 10.08
N THR A 232 12.69 14.13 11.35
CA THR A 232 13.52 13.69 12.48
C THR A 232 12.68 12.95 13.53
N ASP A 233 13.33 12.54 14.62
CA ASP A 233 12.67 11.90 15.74
C ASP A 233 11.54 12.76 16.33
N GLU A 234 11.64 14.09 16.31
CA GLU A 234 10.62 14.98 16.87
C GLU A 234 9.27 14.82 16.14
N GLY A 235 9.29 14.83 14.81
CA GLY A 235 8.08 14.67 14.00
C GLY A 235 7.46 13.29 14.17
N LEU A 236 8.29 12.24 14.21
CA LEU A 236 7.82 10.86 14.38
C LEU A 236 7.17 10.63 15.76
N VAL A 237 7.76 11.19 16.82
CA VAL A 237 7.17 11.15 18.17
C VAL A 237 5.85 11.90 18.22
N GLY A 238 5.78 13.08 17.59
CA GLY A 238 4.55 13.85 17.46
C GLY A 238 3.45 13.04 16.78
N LEU A 239 3.75 12.46 15.63
CA LEU A 239 2.83 11.64 14.86
C LEU A 239 2.26 10.48 15.69
N CYS A 240 3.13 9.72 16.34
CA CYS A 240 2.71 8.54 17.09
C CYS A 240 1.87 8.87 18.34
N ARG A 241 1.98 10.11 18.87
CA ARG A 241 1.15 10.60 19.97
C ARG A 241 -0.25 11.04 19.53
N GLY A 242 -0.46 11.37 18.26
CA GLY A 242 -1.75 11.83 17.74
C GLY A 242 -2.52 10.77 16.95
N CYS A 243 -1.80 9.88 16.26
CA CYS A 243 -2.35 8.90 15.34
C CYS A 243 -2.40 7.51 15.98
N HIS A 244 -3.22 7.35 17.02
CA HIS A 244 -3.34 6.14 17.84
C HIS A 244 -3.78 4.87 17.07
N LYS A 245 -4.39 5.04 15.89
CA LYS A 245 -4.85 3.96 15.01
C LYS A 245 -3.81 3.54 13.98
N LEU A 246 -2.60 4.07 14.05
CA LEU A 246 -1.55 3.79 13.08
C LEU A 246 -1.14 2.31 13.12
N GLN A 247 -1.28 1.66 11.98
CA GLN A 247 -0.96 0.24 11.77
C GLN A 247 0.22 0.07 10.82
N THR A 248 0.41 0.98 9.87
CA THR A 248 1.48 0.91 8.87
C THR A 248 2.26 2.21 8.82
N LEU A 249 3.57 2.12 9.06
CA LEU A 249 4.51 3.22 9.05
C LEU A 249 5.67 2.90 8.11
N CYS A 250 5.91 3.74 7.11
CA CYS A 250 7.08 3.67 6.26
C CYS A 250 7.85 4.99 6.36
N ILE A 251 9.07 4.92 6.86
CA ILE A 251 10.01 6.05 7.05
C ILE A 251 11.36 5.75 6.39
N SER A 252 11.38 4.87 5.39
CA SER A 252 12.61 4.43 4.75
C SER A 252 13.37 5.60 4.12
N GLY A 253 14.69 5.62 4.23
CA GLY A 253 15.52 6.72 3.74
C GLY A 253 15.37 8.03 4.52
N CYS A 254 14.66 8.06 5.66
CA CYS A 254 14.71 9.18 6.60
C CYS A 254 15.98 9.07 7.46
N SER A 255 17.09 9.59 6.93
CA SER A 255 18.44 9.43 7.50
C SER A 255 18.67 10.09 8.86
N ASN A 256 17.74 10.95 9.31
CA ASN A 256 17.83 11.67 10.59
C ASN A 256 17.03 11.00 11.72
N ILE A 257 16.45 9.82 11.48
CA ILE A 257 15.76 9.04 12.50
C ILE A 257 16.78 8.22 13.30
N THR A 258 16.66 8.26 14.62
CA THR A 258 17.49 7.49 15.54
C THR A 258 16.62 6.65 16.48
N ASP A 259 17.24 5.90 17.39
CA ASP A 259 16.50 5.15 18.41
C ASP A 259 15.68 6.04 19.37
N ALA A 260 15.93 7.37 19.37
CA ALA A 260 15.23 8.31 20.24
C ALA A 260 13.73 8.37 19.95
N SER A 261 13.31 8.29 18.68
CA SER A 261 11.90 8.29 18.30
C SER A 261 11.12 7.17 18.97
N LEU A 262 11.62 5.94 18.87
CA LEU A 262 11.00 4.75 19.44
C LEU A 262 11.14 4.69 20.97
N THR A 263 12.27 5.16 21.51
CA THR A 263 12.45 5.28 22.97
C THR A 263 11.43 6.25 23.58
N ALA A 264 11.14 7.36 22.89
CA ALA A 264 10.13 8.31 23.32
C ALA A 264 8.69 7.75 23.22
N LEU A 265 8.42 6.78 22.35
CA LEU A 265 7.17 6.00 22.40
C LEU A 265 7.09 5.15 23.66
N GLY A 266 8.22 4.63 24.15
CA GLY A 266 8.27 3.84 25.37
C GLY A 266 8.09 4.66 26.64
N LEU A 267 8.77 5.81 26.76
CA LEU A 267 8.77 6.66 27.94
C LEU A 267 7.42 7.29 28.28
N ASN A 268 6.51 7.40 27.30
CA ASN A 268 5.17 7.93 27.50
C ASN A 268 4.11 6.83 27.68
N SER A 269 4.52 5.55 27.74
CA SER A 269 3.65 4.43 28.08
C SER A 269 3.89 4.02 29.55
N PRO A 270 2.85 3.79 30.38
CA PRO A 270 3.07 3.30 31.72
C PRO A 270 3.75 1.92 31.65
N PRO A 271 4.73 1.63 32.54
CA PRO A 271 5.49 0.38 32.49
C PRO A 271 4.56 -0.84 32.58
N PRO A 272 4.91 -1.96 31.93
CA PRO A 272 4.04 -3.15 31.83
C PRO A 272 3.64 -3.72 33.20
N SER A 273 4.49 -3.57 34.22
CA SER A 273 4.21 -3.97 35.61
C SER A 273 3.06 -3.18 36.25
N VAL A 274 2.78 -1.95 35.83
CA VAL A 274 1.67 -1.13 36.35
C VAL A 274 0.35 -1.49 35.64
N GLN A 275 0.42 -1.91 34.37
CA GLN A 275 -0.75 -2.28 33.56
C GLN A 275 -1.48 -3.52 34.08
N GLN A 276 -0.74 -4.48 34.67
CA GLN A 276 -1.34 -5.69 35.28
C GLN A 276 -1.92 -5.47 36.68
N LEU A 277 -1.46 -4.46 37.42
CA LEU A 277 -1.80 -4.28 38.84
C LEU A 277 -3.00 -3.37 39.08
N THR A 278 -3.28 -2.40 38.22
CA THR A 278 -4.23 -1.33 38.59
C THR A 278 -5.66 -1.53 38.10
N GLY A 279 -5.94 -2.38 37.13
CA GLY A 279 -7.31 -2.57 36.58
C GLY A 279 -7.98 -1.27 36.10
N THR A 280 -7.23 -0.17 36.03
CA THR A 280 -7.69 1.16 35.64
C THR A 280 -7.46 1.32 34.14
N PRO A 281 -8.46 1.81 33.38
CA PRO A 281 -8.25 2.18 31.99
C PRO A 281 -7.14 3.23 31.93
N VAL A 282 -6.11 2.97 31.13
CA VAL A 282 -5.08 3.97 30.81
C VAL A 282 -5.81 5.20 30.23
N PRO A 283 -5.58 6.42 30.75
CA PRO A 283 -6.17 7.62 30.17
C PRO A 283 -5.89 7.68 28.66
N PRO A 284 -6.86 8.05 27.81
CA PRO A 284 -6.70 8.06 26.35
C PRO A 284 -5.47 8.84 25.85
N LEU A 285 -4.98 9.79 26.65
CA LEU A 285 -3.83 10.65 26.38
C LEU A 285 -2.45 9.94 26.48
N LEU A 286 -2.41 8.69 26.95
CA LEU A 286 -1.17 7.89 27.10
C LEU A 286 -1.16 6.64 26.20
N GLN A 287 -2.13 6.50 25.29
CA GLN A 287 -2.10 5.42 24.30
C GLN A 287 -1.08 5.77 23.22
N ASN A 288 0.10 5.16 23.27
CA ASN A 288 1.03 5.24 22.14
C ASN A 288 0.54 4.27 21.04
N CYS A 289 1.16 4.32 19.86
CA CYS A 289 0.80 3.49 18.71
C CYS A 289 1.03 1.98 18.94
N HIS A 290 0.24 1.34 19.79
CA HIS A 290 0.28 -0.10 20.09
C HIS A 290 -0.36 -0.96 18.99
N GLU A 291 -1.00 -0.30 18.03
CA GLU A 291 -1.66 -0.93 16.88
C GLU A 291 -0.71 -1.12 15.69
N LEU A 292 0.56 -0.74 15.79
CA LEU A 292 1.54 -0.90 14.71
C LEU A 292 1.71 -2.39 14.34
N GLU A 293 1.43 -2.69 13.07
CA GLU A 293 1.51 -4.03 12.49
C GLU A 293 2.64 -4.12 11.45
N LYS A 294 2.91 -3.05 10.72
CA LYS A 294 3.89 -3.02 9.63
C LYS A 294 4.79 -1.80 9.77
N MET A 295 6.09 -2.04 9.79
CA MET A 295 7.07 -0.96 9.88
C MET A 295 8.17 -1.18 8.85
N ASP A 296 8.41 -0.15 8.05
CA ASP A 296 9.46 -0.12 7.04
C ASP A 296 10.45 0.99 7.42
N LEU A 297 11.63 0.54 7.84
CA LEU A 297 12.75 1.33 8.35
C LEU A 297 13.99 1.20 7.43
N GLU A 298 13.80 0.77 6.19
CA GLU A 298 14.89 0.59 5.24
C GLU A 298 15.73 1.87 5.09
N GLU A 299 17.06 1.76 5.00
CA GLU A 299 17.99 2.90 4.92
C GLU A 299 17.96 3.89 6.11
N CYS A 300 17.34 3.53 7.24
CA CYS A 300 17.51 4.26 8.51
C CYS A 300 18.82 3.85 9.18
N ILE A 301 19.94 4.31 8.62
CA ILE A 301 21.31 3.84 8.96
C ILE A 301 21.77 4.12 10.41
N LEU A 302 21.08 5.02 11.13
CA LEU A 302 21.41 5.39 12.51
C LEU A 302 20.72 4.50 13.56
N LEU A 303 19.84 3.60 13.14
CA LEU A 303 19.13 2.70 14.05
C LEU A 303 20.04 1.60 14.57
N THR A 304 19.96 1.32 15.87
CA THR A 304 20.73 0.26 16.53
C THR A 304 19.80 -0.79 17.14
N ASP A 305 20.38 -1.81 17.78
CA ASP A 305 19.61 -2.83 18.50
C ASP A 305 18.67 -2.25 19.58
N ASN A 306 18.93 -1.04 20.08
CA ASN A 306 17.99 -0.37 21.00
C ASN A 306 16.62 -0.14 20.35
N THR A 307 16.56 0.17 19.05
CA THR A 307 15.29 0.26 18.32
C THR A 307 14.50 -1.04 18.41
N LEU A 308 15.14 -2.18 18.18
CA LEU A 308 14.48 -3.50 18.24
C LEU A 308 14.07 -3.86 19.67
N LEU A 309 14.86 -3.48 20.66
CA LEU A 309 14.46 -3.57 22.07
C LEU A 309 13.18 -2.77 22.35
N GLN A 310 13.08 -1.51 21.88
CA GLN A 310 11.88 -0.71 22.10
C GLN A 310 10.65 -1.28 21.36
N LEU A 311 10.82 -1.74 20.11
CA LEU A 311 9.74 -2.39 19.36
C LEU A 311 9.25 -3.67 20.06
N SER A 312 10.19 -4.45 20.62
CA SER A 312 9.88 -5.68 21.35
C SER A 312 8.98 -5.45 22.58
N ILE A 313 9.04 -4.26 23.18
CA ILE A 313 8.26 -3.89 24.36
C ILE A 313 6.95 -3.20 23.97
N HIS A 314 6.99 -2.28 23.01
CA HIS A 314 5.90 -1.32 22.78
C HIS A 314 5.00 -1.65 21.58
N CYS A 315 5.41 -2.57 20.70
CA CYS A 315 4.68 -2.94 19.48
C CYS A 315 4.24 -4.42 19.51
N PRO A 316 3.29 -4.81 20.39
CA PRO A 316 2.88 -6.20 20.54
C PRO A 316 2.12 -6.76 19.33
N ARG A 317 1.71 -5.91 18.38
CA ARG A 317 0.97 -6.30 17.16
C ARG A 317 1.83 -6.36 15.90
N LEU A 318 3.14 -6.16 16.01
CA LEU A 318 4.04 -6.13 14.85
C LEU A 318 4.02 -7.48 14.11
N GLN A 319 3.83 -7.42 12.80
CA GLN A 319 3.71 -8.55 11.87
C GLN A 319 4.76 -8.50 10.77
N ALA A 320 5.10 -7.31 10.27
CA ALA A 320 6.11 -7.12 9.24
C ALA A 320 7.08 -6.01 9.64
N LEU A 321 8.38 -6.30 9.55
CA LEU A 321 9.44 -5.35 9.85
C LEU A 321 10.51 -5.42 8.77
N SER A 322 10.80 -4.28 8.13
CA SER A 322 11.96 -4.11 7.26
C SER A 322 13.00 -3.23 7.92
N LEU A 323 14.24 -3.71 7.94
CA LEU A 323 15.45 -3.06 8.45
C LEU A 323 16.56 -3.13 7.40
N SER A 324 16.21 -3.32 6.13
CA SER A 324 17.20 -3.42 5.06
C SER A 324 18.09 -2.17 5.05
N HIS A 325 19.40 -2.34 4.85
CA HIS A 325 20.40 -1.28 4.96
C HIS A 325 20.53 -0.61 6.35
N CYS A 326 19.96 -1.17 7.42
CA CYS A 326 20.29 -0.75 8.79
C CYS A 326 21.59 -1.43 9.26
N GLU A 327 22.73 -0.83 8.94
CA GLU A 327 24.06 -1.47 9.09
C GLU A 327 24.48 -1.75 10.55
N LEU A 328 23.88 -1.05 11.52
CA LEU A 328 24.21 -1.17 12.95
C LEU A 328 23.38 -2.23 13.69
N ILE A 329 22.44 -2.89 13.02
CA ILE A 329 21.62 -3.95 13.60
C ILE A 329 22.42 -5.25 13.67
N THR A 330 22.39 -5.90 14.83
CA THR A 330 23.13 -7.14 15.09
C THR A 330 22.18 -8.28 15.48
N ASP A 331 22.76 -9.48 15.67
CA ASP A 331 22.02 -10.64 16.18
C ASP A 331 21.34 -10.38 17.54
N ASP A 332 21.87 -9.46 18.37
CA ASP A 332 21.31 -9.16 19.69
C ASP A 332 19.99 -8.39 19.61
N GLY A 333 19.86 -7.45 18.68
CA GLY A 333 18.59 -6.78 18.41
C GLY A 333 17.51 -7.76 17.95
N ILE A 334 17.88 -8.72 17.08
CA ILE A 334 16.94 -9.76 16.64
C ILE A 334 16.60 -10.74 17.78
N ARG A 335 17.53 -11.01 18.70
CA ARG A 335 17.25 -11.77 19.93
C ARG A 335 16.17 -11.09 20.77
N HIS A 336 16.21 -9.76 20.91
CA HIS A 336 15.16 -9.01 21.61
C HIS A 336 13.80 -9.12 20.91
N LEU A 337 13.76 -8.94 19.59
CA LEU A 337 12.52 -9.04 18.82
C LEU A 337 11.92 -10.44 18.87
N SER A 338 12.73 -11.48 18.62
CA SER A 338 12.29 -12.89 18.61
C SER A 338 11.83 -13.41 19.98
N GLY A 339 12.36 -12.85 21.07
CA GLY A 339 11.95 -13.16 22.45
C GLY A 339 10.68 -12.44 22.90
N SER A 340 10.10 -11.57 22.08
CA SER A 340 8.94 -10.75 22.44
C SER A 340 7.60 -11.41 22.12
N VAL A 341 6.51 -10.81 22.61
CA VAL A 341 5.13 -11.24 22.32
C VAL A 341 4.85 -11.17 20.82
N CYS A 342 5.21 -10.07 20.15
CA CYS A 342 4.99 -9.96 18.71
C CYS A 342 5.85 -10.96 17.93
N GLY A 343 7.11 -11.14 18.34
CA GLY A 343 8.02 -12.12 17.75
C GLY A 343 7.48 -13.55 17.76
N GLN A 344 6.95 -14.00 18.90
CA GLN A 344 6.49 -15.38 19.07
C GLN A 344 5.09 -15.62 18.47
N GLU A 345 4.19 -14.63 18.53
CA GLU A 345 2.78 -14.84 18.22
C GLU A 345 2.30 -14.22 16.90
N ARG A 346 3.04 -13.28 16.30
CA ARG A 346 2.51 -12.43 15.21
C ARG A 346 3.45 -12.15 14.07
N LEU A 347 4.75 -12.10 14.31
CA LEU A 347 5.77 -11.75 13.32
C LEU A 347 5.74 -12.75 12.16
N GLN A 348 5.52 -12.24 10.95
CA GLN A 348 5.36 -12.99 9.70
C GLN A 348 6.48 -12.67 8.70
N VAL A 349 6.95 -11.43 8.67
CA VAL A 349 7.92 -10.96 7.68
C VAL A 349 9.03 -10.17 8.38
N VAL A 350 10.28 -10.54 8.09
CA VAL A 350 11.48 -9.83 8.53
C VAL A 350 12.40 -9.65 7.33
N GLU A 351 12.74 -8.40 7.00
CA GLU A 351 13.65 -8.05 5.91
C GLU A 351 14.91 -7.42 6.52
N LEU A 352 16.06 -8.03 6.28
CA LEU A 352 17.37 -7.67 6.86
C LEU A 352 18.44 -7.55 5.76
N ASP A 353 18.01 -7.23 4.54
CA ASP A 353 18.93 -7.17 3.40
C ASP A 353 20.02 -6.13 3.68
N ASN A 354 21.25 -6.43 3.28
CA ASN A 354 22.38 -5.53 3.48
C ASN A 354 22.62 -5.15 4.97
N CYS A 355 22.24 -6.00 5.93
CA CYS A 355 22.69 -5.90 7.32
C CYS A 355 23.98 -6.73 7.53
N PRO A 356 25.19 -6.13 7.53
CA PRO A 356 26.45 -6.87 7.46
C PRO A 356 26.81 -7.58 8.77
N LEU A 357 26.22 -7.19 9.90
CA LEU A 357 26.48 -7.75 11.23
C LEU A 357 25.56 -8.93 11.58
N ILE A 358 24.62 -9.29 10.70
CA ILE A 358 23.70 -10.42 10.88
C ILE A 358 24.40 -11.72 10.51
N THR A 359 24.35 -12.70 11.40
CA THR A 359 25.00 -14.01 11.23
C THR A 359 23.99 -15.16 11.29
N ASP A 360 24.49 -16.40 11.24
CA ASP A 360 23.68 -17.60 11.52
C ASP A 360 22.97 -17.56 12.89
N LEU A 361 23.45 -16.76 13.85
CA LEU A 361 22.84 -16.63 15.18
C LEU A 361 21.46 -15.97 15.12
N THR A 362 21.26 -14.98 14.25
CA THR A 362 19.92 -14.43 13.95
C THR A 362 18.93 -15.52 13.53
N LEU A 363 19.36 -16.48 12.70
CA LEU A 363 18.50 -17.59 12.28
C LEU A 363 18.19 -18.57 13.41
N GLU A 364 19.09 -18.72 14.39
CA GLU A 364 18.84 -19.50 15.59
C GLU A 364 17.83 -18.80 16.52
N HIS A 365 17.91 -17.47 16.65
CA HIS A 365 16.95 -16.66 17.41
C HIS A 365 15.54 -16.68 16.79
N LEU A 366 15.43 -16.51 15.47
CA LEU A 366 14.14 -16.49 14.76
C LEU A 366 13.38 -17.83 14.77
N LYS A 367 13.97 -18.93 15.29
CA LYS A 367 13.25 -20.20 15.48
C LYS A 367 12.06 -20.08 16.44
N SER A 368 12.10 -19.16 17.40
CA SER A 368 10.97 -18.90 18.31
C SER A 368 9.80 -18.19 17.62
N CYS A 369 9.99 -17.64 16.43
CA CYS A 369 8.96 -16.95 15.67
C CYS A 369 8.13 -17.95 14.86
N HIS A 370 7.19 -18.64 15.50
CA HIS A 370 6.45 -19.75 14.90
C HIS A 370 5.50 -19.34 13.75
N ARG A 371 5.18 -18.05 13.64
CA ARG A 371 4.36 -17.50 12.55
C ARG A 371 5.17 -16.89 11.41
N LEU A 372 6.50 -17.01 11.44
CA LEU A 372 7.37 -16.40 10.46
C LEU A 372 7.21 -17.10 9.10
N GLU A 373 6.76 -16.36 8.11
CA GLU A 373 6.48 -16.85 6.76
C GLU A 373 7.61 -16.49 5.79
N ARG A 374 8.27 -15.34 5.99
CA ARG A 374 9.28 -14.80 5.08
C ARG A 374 10.44 -14.14 5.81
N ILE A 375 11.67 -14.45 5.38
CA ILE A 375 12.90 -13.75 5.76
C ILE A 375 13.68 -13.37 4.51
N GLU A 376 14.08 -12.10 4.42
CA GLU A 376 14.97 -11.59 3.36
C GLU A 376 16.34 -11.26 3.96
N LEU A 377 17.40 -11.81 3.35
CA LEU A 377 18.79 -11.81 3.80
C LEU A 377 19.76 -11.62 2.62
N TYR A 378 19.34 -10.89 1.59
CA TYR A 378 20.21 -10.51 0.49
C TYR A 378 21.42 -9.74 1.03
N ASP A 379 22.62 -10.07 0.55
CA ASP A 379 23.88 -9.46 0.97
C ASP A 379 24.22 -9.52 2.49
N CYS A 380 23.57 -10.39 3.27
CA CYS A 380 24.03 -10.77 4.62
C CYS A 380 25.19 -11.78 4.54
N GLN A 381 26.40 -11.30 4.28
CA GLN A 381 27.56 -12.16 3.95
C GLN A 381 27.97 -13.15 5.05
N GLN A 382 27.61 -12.90 6.31
CA GLN A 382 27.92 -13.78 7.44
C GLN A 382 26.86 -14.87 7.67
N VAL A 383 25.73 -14.83 6.94
CA VAL A 383 24.73 -15.89 6.96
C VAL A 383 25.16 -17.01 6.02
N THR A 384 25.16 -18.24 6.53
CA THR A 384 25.63 -19.41 5.79
C THR A 384 24.47 -20.24 5.23
N ARG A 385 24.77 -21.03 4.18
CA ARG A 385 23.84 -22.05 3.68
C ARG A 385 23.46 -23.09 4.75
N ALA A 386 24.33 -23.32 5.73
CA ALA A 386 24.06 -24.25 6.83
C ALA A 386 23.03 -23.67 7.80
N GLY A 387 23.13 -22.38 8.16
CA GLY A 387 22.13 -21.67 8.96
C GLY A 387 20.75 -21.70 8.34
N ILE A 388 20.66 -21.38 7.04
CA ILE A 388 19.38 -21.41 6.31
C ILE A 388 18.78 -22.83 6.27
N LYS A 389 19.61 -23.87 6.10
CA LYS A 389 19.12 -25.25 6.18
C LYS A 389 18.58 -25.58 7.58
N ARG A 390 19.23 -25.12 8.65
CA ARG A 390 18.77 -25.37 10.03
C ARG A 390 17.44 -24.69 10.34
N ILE A 391 17.23 -23.44 9.92
CA ILE A 391 15.95 -22.77 10.16
C ILE A 391 14.82 -23.38 9.33
N ARG A 392 15.06 -23.74 8.06
CA ARG A 392 14.05 -24.45 7.22
C ARG A 392 13.70 -25.84 7.75
N ALA A 393 14.63 -26.51 8.43
CA ALA A 393 14.33 -27.77 9.11
C ALA A 393 13.41 -27.57 10.33
N HIS A 394 13.44 -26.39 10.96
CA HIS A 394 12.59 -26.05 12.11
C HIS A 394 11.24 -25.46 11.68
N LEU A 395 11.24 -24.61 10.65
CA LEU A 395 10.09 -23.94 10.07
C LEU A 395 9.98 -24.34 8.59
N PRO A 396 9.29 -25.44 8.25
CA PRO A 396 9.32 -26.00 6.88
C PRO A 396 8.67 -25.13 5.81
N GLU A 397 7.66 -24.33 6.19
CA GLU A 397 6.93 -23.44 5.28
C GLU A 397 7.62 -22.07 5.08
N ILE A 398 8.73 -21.81 5.77
CA ILE A 398 9.38 -20.50 5.74
C ILE A 398 10.08 -20.24 4.39
N LYS A 399 9.80 -19.06 3.82
CA LYS A 399 10.48 -18.56 2.63
C LYS A 399 11.69 -17.74 3.05
N VAL A 400 12.88 -18.34 2.93
CA VAL A 400 14.14 -17.61 3.12
C VAL A 400 14.69 -17.20 1.76
N HIS A 401 14.77 -15.90 1.51
CA HIS A 401 15.36 -15.30 0.33
C HIS A 401 16.77 -14.81 0.67
N ALA A 402 17.78 -15.36 0.00
CA ALA A 402 19.17 -14.99 0.18
C ALA A 402 19.93 -15.28 -1.11
N TYR A 403 20.90 -14.42 -1.45
CA TYR A 403 21.80 -14.67 -2.56
C TYR A 403 23.07 -15.33 -2.07
N PHE A 404 23.36 -16.53 -2.57
CA PHE A 404 24.68 -17.14 -2.44
C PHE A 404 25.31 -17.16 -3.81
N ALA A 405 26.26 -16.25 -4.04
CA ALA A 405 27.10 -16.32 -5.22
C ALA A 405 27.59 -17.77 -5.41
N PRO A 406 27.53 -18.32 -6.65
CA PRO A 406 28.23 -19.55 -6.94
C PRO A 406 29.69 -19.37 -6.52
N VAL A 407 30.29 -20.40 -5.91
CA VAL A 407 31.72 -20.38 -5.61
C VAL A 407 32.41 -20.05 -6.93
N THR A 408 33.09 -18.89 -7.00
CA THR A 408 33.96 -18.60 -8.13
C THR A 408 34.90 -19.79 -8.24
N PRO A 409 34.95 -20.51 -9.38
CA PRO A 409 35.88 -21.61 -9.50
C PRO A 409 37.28 -21.07 -9.20
N PRO A 410 38.12 -21.83 -8.45
CA PRO A 410 39.48 -21.40 -8.17
C PRO A 410 40.15 -21.04 -9.50
N PRO A 411 41.02 -20.02 -9.54
CA PRO A 411 41.71 -19.65 -10.77
C PRO A 411 42.37 -20.92 -11.32
N SER A 412 41.87 -21.40 -12.45
CA SER A 412 42.39 -22.58 -13.11
C SER A 412 43.84 -22.31 -13.44
N VAL A 413 44.75 -23.13 -12.88
CA VAL A 413 46.18 -23.07 -13.13
C VAL A 413 46.48 -23.61 -14.53
N HIS A 414 45.84 -23.11 -15.58
CA HIS A 414 46.14 -23.49 -16.97
C HIS A 414 45.87 -22.30 -17.90
N GLY A 415 46.97 -21.72 -18.41
CA GLY A 415 47.14 -21.30 -19.80
C GLY A 415 46.29 -20.14 -20.33
N GLY A 416 46.96 -19.10 -20.81
CA GLY A 416 46.37 -17.90 -21.40
C GLY A 416 45.25 -18.17 -22.43
N GLY A 417 44.14 -17.46 -22.24
CA GLY A 417 43.07 -17.26 -23.20
C GLY A 417 42.31 -15.99 -22.80
N GLN A 418 42.08 -15.10 -23.75
CA GLN A 418 41.59 -13.73 -23.54
C GLN A 418 40.36 -13.66 -22.62
N ARG A 419 40.44 -12.79 -21.61
CA ARG A 419 39.33 -12.44 -20.72
C ARG A 419 38.30 -11.62 -21.51
N LEU A 420 37.22 -12.24 -21.94
CA LEU A 420 35.98 -11.52 -22.26
C LEU A 420 35.12 -11.45 -21.00
N CYS A 421 35.06 -10.24 -20.42
CA CYS A 421 34.11 -9.89 -19.37
C CYS A 421 32.69 -9.97 -19.94
N ARG A 422 31.85 -10.86 -19.38
CA ARG A 422 30.42 -11.01 -19.77
C ARG A 422 29.47 -10.10 -18.99
N CYS A 423 29.96 -9.03 -18.37
CA CYS A 423 29.14 -8.08 -17.60
C CYS A 423 28.50 -6.95 -18.44
N CYS A 424 28.51 -7.03 -19.77
CA CYS A 424 27.86 -6.04 -20.66
C CYS A 424 26.91 -6.68 -21.66
N ILE A 425 25.87 -7.38 -21.19
CA ILE A 425 24.65 -7.54 -21.98
C ILE A 425 23.50 -6.98 -21.15
N ILE A 426 23.31 -5.68 -21.32
CA ILE A 426 22.00 -5.04 -21.26
C ILE A 426 21.14 -5.75 -22.30
N LEU A 427 20.06 -6.38 -21.86
CA LEU A 427 18.77 -6.38 -22.55
C LEU A 427 17.68 -6.29 -21.50
#